data_AF-A0A7R9WRT4-F1
#
_entry.id   AF-A0A7R9WRT4-F1
#
_cell.length_a   1.000
_cell.length_b   1.000
_cell.length_c   1.000
_cell.angle_alpha   90.00
_cell.angle_beta   90.00
_cell.angle_gamma   90.00
#
_symmetry.space_group_name_H-M   'P 1'
#
loop_
_entity.id
_entity.type
_entity.pdbx_description
1 polymer ?
#
loop_
_entity_poly.entity_id
_entity_poly.type
_entity_poly.pdbx_seq_one_letter_code
_entity_poly.pdbx_strand_id
1 'polypeptide(L)'
;GGSGGSGHVALQMARALGARHITTVCSERSRDLVVSCGATHVVDYSKGEWVEDGTTGHLRNDAFVRQLQEAPGCPFDVILDCVTSADPDDAKFNYPATIQNPKNGLVASKDKSISASAGPDAEASESQAAPITTYLYQRLGGSSPDWFRATLDRPRILPRSLVWFPHSREQLFWIKFPHCAKQLDNFRRLAEDGKLVPHISKTIDGLSAANIQEGFDDILQRRVKGKIVVRVKTKDEQ
;
A
#
# COMPACT_ATOMS: atom_id res chain seq x y z
N GLY A 1 -6.24 -2.35 2.17
CA GLY A 1 -7.12 -1.32 1.58
C GLY A 1 -7.16 -1.37 0.06
N GLY A 2 -7.24 -2.57 -0.54
CA GLY A 2 -7.16 -2.75 -1.99
C GLY A 2 -8.30 -2.07 -2.78
N SER A 3 -9.50 -1.98 -2.21
CA SER A 3 -10.65 -1.36 -2.87
C SER A 3 -10.78 0.15 -2.63
N GLY A 4 -9.90 0.77 -1.85
CA GLY A 4 -9.99 2.19 -1.51
C GLY A 4 -9.55 3.12 -2.65
N GLY A 5 -9.52 4.43 -2.39
CA GLY A 5 -9.26 5.46 -3.41
C GLY A 5 -7.91 5.34 -4.13
N SER A 6 -6.87 4.88 -3.46
CA SER A 6 -5.54 4.64 -4.04
C SER A 6 -5.27 3.16 -4.34
N GLY A 7 -5.82 2.25 -3.53
CA GLY A 7 -5.53 0.81 -3.62
C GLY A 7 -5.90 0.21 -4.98
N HIS A 8 -7.08 0.51 -5.51
CA HIS A 8 -7.55 -0.11 -6.76
C HIS A 8 -6.75 0.38 -7.98
N VAL A 9 -6.21 1.60 -7.91
CA VAL A 9 -5.27 2.14 -8.90
C VAL A 9 -3.92 1.44 -8.76
N ALA A 10 -3.42 1.25 -7.54
CA ALA A 10 -2.16 0.56 -7.28
C ALA A 10 -2.16 -0.89 -7.82
N LEU A 11 -3.28 -1.61 -7.72
CA LEU A 11 -3.42 -2.95 -8.31
C LEU A 11 -3.27 -2.94 -9.83
N GLN A 12 -3.92 -1.98 -10.49
CA GLN A 12 -3.83 -1.82 -11.95
C GLN A 12 -2.42 -1.45 -12.39
N MET A 13 -1.75 -0.58 -11.62
CA MET A 13 -0.35 -0.24 -11.86
C MET A 13 0.58 -1.45 -11.68
N ALA A 14 0.41 -2.24 -10.62
CA ALA A 14 1.21 -3.45 -10.40
C ALA A 14 1.05 -4.44 -11.57
N ARG A 15 -0.19 -4.65 -12.04
CA ARG A 15 -0.48 -5.47 -13.23
C ARG A 15 0.18 -4.90 -14.48
N ALA A 16 0.05 -3.60 -14.73
CA ALA A 16 0.63 -2.93 -15.90
C ALA A 16 2.16 -2.95 -15.91
N LEU A 17 2.79 -2.99 -14.72
CA LEU A 17 4.23 -3.13 -14.53
C LEU A 17 4.72 -4.58 -14.63
N GLY A 18 3.82 -5.55 -14.79
CA GLY A 18 4.17 -6.96 -14.96
C GLY A 18 4.45 -7.70 -13.65
N ALA A 19 3.92 -7.24 -12.52
CA ALA A 19 4.05 -7.96 -11.26
C ALA A 19 3.42 -9.36 -11.38
N ARG A 20 4.22 -10.40 -11.09
CA ARG A 20 3.79 -11.81 -11.22
C ARG A 20 2.75 -12.20 -10.16
N HIS A 21 2.90 -11.68 -8.96
CA HIS A 21 2.02 -11.92 -7.82
C HIS A 21 1.54 -10.57 -7.27
N ILE A 22 0.22 -10.40 -7.17
CA ILE A 22 -0.42 -9.19 -6.68
C ILE A 22 -1.40 -9.60 -5.58
N THR A 23 -0.91 -9.61 -4.34
CA THR A 23 -1.71 -9.87 -3.14
C THR A 23 -2.29 -8.58 -2.61
N THR A 24 -3.59 -8.58 -2.30
CA THR A 24 -4.26 -7.41 -1.73
C THR A 24 -5.11 -7.76 -0.52
N VAL A 25 -5.24 -6.80 0.39
CA VAL A 25 -6.06 -6.93 1.60
C VAL A 25 -7.34 -6.12 1.44
N CYS A 26 -8.49 -6.80 1.48
CA CYS A 26 -9.82 -6.20 1.50
C CYS A 26 -10.86 -7.18 2.05
N SER A 27 -12.00 -6.69 2.51
CA SER A 27 -13.13 -7.53 2.92
C SER A 27 -13.74 -8.27 1.73
N GLU A 28 -14.33 -9.45 1.93
CA GLU A 28 -14.94 -10.28 0.87
C GLU A 28 -15.88 -9.50 -0.08
N ARG A 29 -16.68 -8.57 0.47
CA ARG A 29 -17.58 -7.68 -0.32
C ARG A 29 -16.90 -6.90 -1.44
N SER A 30 -15.58 -6.74 -1.41
CA SER A 30 -14.80 -5.97 -2.38
C SER A 30 -13.97 -6.85 -3.32
N ARG A 31 -14.07 -8.17 -3.19
CA ARG A 31 -13.27 -9.14 -3.92
C ARG A 31 -13.36 -8.95 -5.43
N ASP A 32 -14.56 -8.93 -5.99
CA ASP A 32 -14.75 -8.84 -7.45
C ASP A 32 -14.10 -7.58 -8.04
N LEU A 33 -14.24 -6.45 -7.33
CA LEU A 33 -13.60 -5.20 -7.72
C LEU A 33 -12.07 -5.36 -7.74
N VAL A 34 -11.46 -5.82 -6.66
CA VAL A 34 -9.99 -5.88 -6.60
C VAL A 34 -9.40 -6.91 -7.57
N VAL A 35 -10.11 -8.02 -7.82
CA VAL A 35 -9.75 -9.00 -8.85
C VAL A 35 -9.81 -8.37 -10.24
N SER A 36 -10.88 -7.63 -10.56
CA SER A 36 -10.98 -6.91 -11.84
C SER A 36 -9.85 -5.86 -12.03
N CYS A 37 -9.38 -5.26 -10.93
CA CYS A 37 -8.25 -4.34 -10.92
C CYS A 37 -6.88 -5.01 -11.01
N GLY A 38 -6.80 -6.35 -11.01
CA GLY A 38 -5.56 -7.09 -11.23
C GLY A 38 -5.00 -7.81 -10.01
N ALA A 39 -5.71 -7.88 -8.88
CA ALA A 39 -5.29 -8.74 -7.78
C ALA A 39 -5.29 -10.22 -8.21
N THR A 40 -4.18 -10.92 -7.99
CA THR A 40 -4.07 -12.36 -8.23
C THR A 40 -4.42 -13.17 -6.99
N HIS A 41 -4.34 -12.54 -5.81
CA HIS A 41 -4.69 -13.14 -4.53
C HIS A 41 -5.34 -12.10 -3.61
N VAL A 42 -6.35 -12.50 -2.85
CA VAL A 42 -7.10 -11.62 -1.96
C VAL A 42 -7.08 -12.19 -0.55
N VAL A 43 -6.58 -11.40 0.40
CA VAL A 43 -6.60 -11.69 1.83
C VAL A 43 -7.76 -10.93 2.47
N ASP A 44 -8.64 -11.67 3.14
CA ASP A 44 -9.75 -11.09 3.88
C ASP A 44 -9.35 -10.80 5.33
N TYR A 45 -9.22 -9.51 5.65
CA TYR A 45 -8.86 -9.04 6.99
C TYR A 45 -9.96 -9.25 8.03
N SER A 46 -11.19 -9.56 7.60
CA SER A 46 -12.31 -9.84 8.50
C SER A 46 -12.31 -11.26 9.04
N LYS A 47 -11.45 -12.14 8.51
CA LYS A 47 -11.29 -13.51 9.01
C LYS A 47 -10.40 -13.53 10.25
N GLY A 48 -10.75 -14.42 11.19
CA GLY A 48 -10.07 -14.53 12.47
C GLY A 48 -10.50 -13.45 13.45
N GLU A 49 -9.90 -13.48 14.64
CA GLU A 49 -10.18 -12.54 15.71
C GLU A 49 -9.04 -11.52 15.83
N TRP A 50 -9.42 -10.25 15.97
CA TRP A 50 -8.48 -9.18 16.30
C TRP A 50 -8.42 -9.07 17.82
N VAL A 51 -7.29 -9.47 18.40
CA VAL A 51 -7.05 -9.43 19.85
C VAL A 51 -6.05 -8.32 20.17
N GLU A 52 -6.24 -7.67 21.32
CA GLU A 52 -5.28 -6.69 21.80
C GLU A 52 -4.00 -7.40 22.26
N ASP A 53 -2.86 -6.92 21.76
CA ASP A 53 -1.56 -7.37 22.23
C ASP A 53 -1.25 -6.68 23.56
N GLY A 54 -1.27 -7.45 24.65
CA GLY A 54 -1.07 -6.91 26.00
C GLY A 54 0.27 -6.24 26.28
N THR A 55 1.23 -6.30 25.35
CA THR A 55 2.51 -5.56 25.46
C THR A 55 2.45 -4.21 24.76
N THR A 56 1.76 -4.14 23.61
CA THR A 56 1.79 -2.95 22.76
C THR A 56 0.47 -2.15 22.74
N GLY A 57 -0.63 -2.75 23.19
CA GLY A 57 -1.99 -2.18 23.07
C GLY A 57 -2.53 -2.15 21.63
N HIS A 58 -1.79 -2.68 20.65
CA HIS A 58 -2.24 -2.78 19.26
C HIS A 58 -2.99 -4.09 19.02
N LEU A 59 -3.92 -4.06 18.06
CA LEU A 59 -4.63 -5.25 17.62
C LEU A 59 -3.73 -6.11 16.74
N ARG A 60 -3.73 -7.42 17.02
CA ARG A 60 -3.12 -8.46 16.20
C ARG A 60 -4.15 -9.48 15.77
N ASN A 61 -3.91 -10.11 14.63
CA ASN A 61 -4.75 -11.19 14.11
C ASN A 61 -3.85 -12.23 13.45
N ASP A 62 -3.70 -13.39 14.10
CA ASP A 62 -2.80 -14.45 13.64
C ASP A 62 -3.32 -15.10 12.36
N ALA A 63 -4.65 -15.19 12.17
CA ALA A 63 -5.24 -15.69 10.93
C ALA A 63 -4.97 -14.75 9.76
N PHE A 64 -4.93 -13.43 10.00
CA PHE A 64 -4.54 -12.45 8.99
C PHE A 64 -3.07 -12.61 8.58
N VAL A 65 -2.16 -12.77 9.55
CA VAL A 65 -0.74 -13.04 9.27
C VAL A 65 -0.58 -14.34 8.49
N ARG A 66 -1.26 -15.40 8.91
CA ARG A 66 -1.21 -16.70 8.23
C ARG A 66 -1.71 -16.64 6.79
N GLN A 67 -2.83 -15.95 6.54
CA GLN A 67 -3.32 -15.74 5.18
C GLN A 67 -2.29 -15.03 4.29
N LEU A 68 -1.54 -14.07 4.84
CA LEU A 68 -0.48 -13.39 4.10
C LEU A 68 0.72 -14.32 3.84
N GLN A 69 1.10 -15.16 4.81
CA GLN A 69 2.17 -16.16 4.65
C GLN A 69 1.84 -17.20 3.57
N GLU A 70 0.57 -17.60 3.48
CA GLU A 70 0.07 -18.55 2.48
C GLU A 70 -0.14 -17.92 1.10
N ALA A 71 -0.04 -16.59 0.98
CA ALA A 71 -0.26 -15.89 -0.28
C ALA A 71 0.90 -16.12 -1.27
N PRO A 72 0.61 -16.30 -2.57
CA PRO A 72 1.64 -16.39 -3.60
C PRO A 72 2.55 -15.16 -3.60
N GLY A 73 3.87 -15.39 -3.69
CA GLY A 73 4.87 -14.33 -3.67
C GLY A 73 5.19 -13.77 -2.29
N CYS A 74 4.75 -14.42 -1.20
CA CYS A 74 5.29 -14.18 0.14
C CYS A 74 6.62 -14.95 0.29
N PRO A 75 7.70 -14.37 0.85
CA PRO A 75 7.82 -12.98 1.35
C PRO A 75 7.74 -11.94 0.24
N PHE A 76 7.09 -10.80 0.51
CA PHE A 76 6.79 -9.77 -0.48
C PHE A 76 7.99 -8.83 -0.73
N ASP A 77 8.22 -8.51 -2.01
CA ASP A 77 9.26 -7.56 -2.44
C ASP A 77 8.85 -6.09 -2.28
N VAL A 78 7.56 -5.80 -2.51
CA VAL A 78 7.00 -4.44 -2.49
C VAL A 78 5.68 -4.43 -1.72
N ILE A 79 5.57 -3.51 -0.77
CA ILE A 79 4.38 -3.32 0.06
C ILE A 79 3.89 -1.89 -0.16
N LEU A 80 2.64 -1.77 -0.59
CA LEU A 80 1.94 -0.50 -0.73
C LEU A 80 0.90 -0.39 0.38
N ASP A 81 1.27 0.31 1.45
CA ASP A 81 0.40 0.55 2.58
C ASP A 81 -0.45 1.80 2.32
N CYS A 82 -1.74 1.56 2.07
CA CYS A 82 -2.75 2.59 1.81
C CYS A 82 -3.76 2.71 2.95
N VAL A 83 -3.48 2.14 4.13
CA VAL A 83 -4.42 2.08 5.25
C VAL A 83 -3.85 2.76 6.48
N THR A 84 -2.57 2.59 6.76
CA THR A 84 -1.98 3.18 7.96
C THR A 84 -2.07 4.70 7.90
N SER A 85 -2.81 5.25 8.85
CA SER A 85 -3.08 6.66 8.99
C SER A 85 -3.01 7.06 10.47
N ALA A 86 -3.10 8.36 10.75
CA ALA A 86 -3.21 8.88 12.11
C ALA A 86 -4.66 8.79 12.66
N ASP A 87 -5.60 8.26 11.87
CA ASP A 87 -6.97 8.00 12.31
C ASP A 87 -6.94 6.92 13.40
N PRO A 88 -7.58 7.13 14.57
CA PRO A 88 -7.61 6.15 15.65
C PRO A 88 -8.14 4.78 15.23
N ASP A 89 -9.08 4.74 14.26
CA ASP A 89 -9.63 3.48 13.76
C ASP A 89 -8.64 2.68 12.93
N ASP A 90 -7.63 3.33 12.34
CA ASP A 90 -6.57 2.67 11.58
C ASP A 90 -5.34 2.40 12.45
N ALA A 91 -5.00 3.32 13.36
CA ALA A 91 -3.80 3.28 14.20
C ALA A 91 -3.77 2.03 15.11
N LYS A 92 -4.93 1.54 15.54
CA LYS A 92 -5.05 0.34 16.38
C LYS A 92 -4.50 -0.93 15.73
N PHE A 93 -4.48 -1.03 14.40
CA PHE A 93 -4.02 -2.24 13.71
C PHE A 93 -2.49 -2.31 13.53
N ASN A 94 -1.80 -1.16 13.53
CA ASN A 94 -0.35 -1.05 13.35
C ASN A 94 0.24 -2.03 12.32
N TYR A 95 -0.34 -2.05 11.10
CA TYR A 95 0.14 -2.89 9.99
C TYR A 95 1.65 -2.83 9.73
N PRO A 96 2.34 -1.68 9.89
CA PRO A 96 3.79 -1.61 9.73
C PRO A 96 4.52 -2.52 10.70
N ALA A 97 4.12 -2.54 11.99
CA ALA A 97 4.72 -3.41 12.99
C ALA A 97 4.45 -4.89 12.67
N THR A 98 3.25 -5.25 12.23
CA THR A 98 2.91 -6.63 11.85
C THR A 98 3.67 -7.08 10.61
N ILE A 99 3.66 -6.30 9.52
CA ILE A 99 4.23 -6.70 8.22
C ILE A 99 5.76 -6.75 8.29
N GLN A 100 6.39 -5.80 9.00
CA GLN A 100 7.85 -5.70 9.06
C GLN A 100 8.47 -6.51 10.21
N ASN A 101 7.67 -7.19 11.03
CA ASN A 101 8.18 -8.07 12.08
C ASN A 101 8.86 -9.30 11.44
N PRO A 102 10.17 -9.51 11.64
CA PRO A 102 10.88 -10.65 11.04
C PRO A 102 10.28 -12.01 11.40
N LYS A 103 9.66 -12.14 12.59
CA LYS A 103 9.01 -13.38 13.03
C LYS A 103 7.81 -13.78 12.17
N ASN A 104 7.19 -12.82 11.50
CA ASN A 104 6.03 -13.07 10.65
C ASN A 104 6.44 -13.54 9.26
N GLY A 105 7.71 -13.39 8.85
CA GLY A 105 8.22 -13.90 7.57
C GLY A 105 7.56 -13.28 6.34
N LEU A 106 6.91 -12.11 6.47
CA LEU A 106 6.15 -11.47 5.40
C LEU A 106 7.04 -10.68 4.42
N VAL A 107 8.25 -10.33 4.84
CA VAL A 107 9.24 -9.57 4.07
C VAL A 107 10.64 -10.05 4.40
N ALA A 108 11.61 -9.80 3.52
CA ALA A 108 13.01 -10.17 3.76
C ALA A 108 13.56 -9.52 5.05
N SER A 109 14.17 -10.34 5.92
CA SER A 109 14.75 -9.88 7.20
C SER A 109 15.84 -8.81 6.97
N LYS A 110 16.01 -7.91 7.96
CA LYS A 110 17.12 -6.94 7.95
C LYS A 110 18.47 -7.60 8.19
N ASP A 111 18.50 -8.80 8.76
CA ASP A 111 19.73 -9.48 9.15
C ASP A 111 20.16 -10.55 8.15
N LYS A 112 21.39 -10.41 7.67
CA LYS A 112 22.12 -11.39 6.85
C LYS A 112 22.44 -12.71 7.58
N SER A 113 22.05 -12.89 8.84
CA SER A 113 22.52 -14.00 9.69
C SER A 113 21.54 -15.15 9.89
N ILE A 114 20.34 -15.10 9.33
CA ILE A 114 19.38 -16.21 9.39
C ILE A 114 19.05 -16.69 7.97
N SER A 115 20.07 -17.09 7.22
CA SER A 115 19.88 -18.11 6.20
C SER A 115 20.09 -19.46 6.88
N ALA A 116 19.02 -20.25 6.89
CA ALA A 116 19.02 -21.63 7.35
C ALA A 116 20.23 -22.41 6.82
N SER A 117 20.83 -23.21 7.69
CA SER A 117 21.81 -24.25 7.37
C SER A 117 21.26 -25.20 6.29
N ALA A 118 21.60 -24.94 5.03
CA ALA A 118 21.53 -25.95 3.98
C ALA A 118 22.84 -26.75 4.02
N GLY A 119 22.74 -28.07 4.11
CA GLY A 119 23.87 -28.99 4.14
C GLY A 119 24.74 -28.91 2.87
N PRO A 120 25.99 -29.42 2.92
CA PRO A 120 27.04 -29.10 1.97
C PRO A 120 26.98 -29.79 0.59
N ASP A 121 25.85 -30.37 0.18
CA ASP A 121 25.79 -31.20 -1.03
C ASP A 121 24.61 -30.85 -1.96
N ALA A 122 24.70 -29.73 -2.67
CA ALA A 122 23.84 -29.46 -3.83
C ALA A 122 24.66 -28.78 -4.94
N GLU A 123 24.93 -29.56 -5.98
CA GLU A 123 25.64 -29.17 -7.19
C GLU A 123 24.95 -27.99 -7.90
N ALA A 124 25.77 -27.05 -8.37
CA ALA A 124 25.35 -25.83 -9.02
C ALA A 124 24.75 -26.08 -10.41
N SER A 125 23.55 -25.54 -10.65
CA SER A 125 23.04 -25.25 -12.00
C SER A 125 22.67 -23.76 -12.10
N GLU A 126 23.05 -23.15 -13.22
CA GLU A 126 23.08 -21.70 -13.45
C GLU A 126 21.68 -21.05 -13.60
N SER A 127 21.67 -19.73 -13.33
CA SER A 127 20.58 -18.74 -13.45
C SER A 127 19.71 -18.43 -12.22
N GLN A 128 20.16 -18.74 -11.00
CA GLN A 128 19.57 -18.11 -9.82
C GLN A 128 20.06 -16.66 -9.69
N ALA A 129 19.22 -15.70 -10.09
CA ALA A 129 19.39 -14.32 -9.66
C ALA A 129 19.54 -14.30 -8.13
N ALA A 130 20.54 -13.56 -7.63
CA ALA A 130 20.84 -13.51 -6.21
C ALA A 130 19.56 -13.25 -5.39
N PRO A 131 19.34 -13.93 -4.25
CA PRO A 131 18.11 -13.77 -3.47
C PRO A 131 17.92 -12.28 -3.15
N ILE A 132 16.72 -11.77 -3.45
CA ILE A 132 16.36 -10.38 -3.18
C ILE A 132 16.44 -10.19 -1.65
N THR A 133 17.48 -9.50 -1.20
CA THR A 133 17.76 -9.27 0.24
C THR A 133 17.05 -8.03 0.79
N THR A 134 16.27 -7.34 -0.04
CA THR A 134 15.66 -6.05 0.27
C THR A 134 14.19 -6.02 -0.14
N TYR A 135 13.35 -5.38 0.67
CA TYR A 135 11.96 -5.08 0.33
C TYR A 135 11.75 -3.57 0.34
N LEU A 136 10.75 -3.10 -0.42
CA LEU A 136 10.28 -1.72 -0.40
C LEU A 136 8.95 -1.65 0.35
N TYR A 137 8.90 -0.93 1.46
CA TYR A 137 7.66 -0.61 2.15
C TYR A 137 7.31 0.85 1.91
N GLN A 138 6.28 1.10 1.11
CA GLN A 138 5.80 2.43 0.79
C GLN A 138 4.49 2.68 1.53
N ARG A 139 4.52 3.60 2.49
CA ARG A 139 3.31 4.07 3.18
C ARG A 139 2.77 5.31 2.49
N LEU A 140 1.47 5.31 2.20
CA LEU A 140 0.73 6.45 1.67
C LEU A 140 -0.06 7.09 2.80
N GLY A 141 0.46 8.20 3.33
CA GLY A 141 -0.06 8.87 4.52
C GLY A 141 0.82 8.67 5.75
N GLY A 142 0.67 9.53 6.75
CA GLY A 142 1.46 9.54 7.99
C GLY A 142 1.12 10.75 8.86
N SER A 143 1.55 10.74 10.13
CA SER A 143 1.34 11.85 11.06
C SER A 143 2.29 13.03 10.77
N SER A 144 1.98 14.25 11.18
CA SER A 144 2.86 15.43 10.97
C SER A 144 4.33 15.22 11.42
N PRO A 145 4.63 14.49 12.52
CA PRO A 145 6.00 14.11 12.88
C PRO A 145 6.69 13.16 11.90
N ASP A 146 5.95 12.22 11.29
CA ASP A 146 6.47 11.37 10.22
C ASP A 146 6.86 12.21 9.00
N TRP A 147 6.17 13.33 8.75
CA TRP A 147 6.49 14.24 7.67
C TRP A 147 7.81 15.00 7.89
N PHE A 148 8.16 15.28 9.15
CA PHE A 148 9.46 15.86 9.51
C PHE A 148 10.59 14.84 9.28
N ARG A 149 10.41 13.58 9.70
CA ARG A 149 11.36 12.48 9.41
C ARG A 149 11.59 12.29 7.92
N ALA A 150 10.50 12.22 7.13
CA ALA A 150 10.57 12.10 5.68
C ALA A 150 11.34 13.25 4.99
N THR A 151 11.32 14.44 5.58
CA THR A 151 12.04 15.61 5.09
C THR A 151 13.55 15.51 5.39
N LEU A 152 13.93 14.95 6.55
CA LEU A 152 15.32 14.76 6.95
C LEU A 152 16.04 13.62 6.20
N ASP A 153 15.31 12.59 5.76
CA ASP A 153 15.89 11.46 5.02
C ASP A 153 16.28 11.79 3.56
N ARG A 154 16.01 13.02 3.09
CA ARG A 154 16.40 13.47 1.74
C ARG A 154 17.88 13.86 1.69
N PRO A 155 18.68 13.26 0.79
CA PRO A 155 20.11 13.57 0.65
C PRO A 155 20.43 14.98 0.14
N ARG A 156 19.42 15.81 -0.16
CA ARG A 156 19.58 17.18 -0.64
C ARG A 156 19.50 18.25 0.46
N ILE A 157 19.04 17.93 1.66
CA ILE A 157 18.80 18.92 2.73
C ILE A 157 19.87 18.85 3.82
N LEU A 158 20.31 17.65 4.20
CA LEU A 158 21.48 17.45 5.06
C LEU A 158 22.37 16.35 4.47
N PRO A 159 23.72 16.48 4.58
CA PRO A 159 24.59 15.37 4.24
C PRO A 159 24.29 14.20 5.16
N ARG A 160 24.16 13.01 4.58
CA ARG A 160 23.77 11.77 5.27
C ARG A 160 24.66 11.39 6.45
N SER A 161 25.87 11.93 6.54
CA SER A 161 26.79 11.76 7.67
C SER A 161 26.33 12.46 8.96
N LEU A 162 25.41 13.43 8.88
CA LEU A 162 24.90 14.18 10.03
C LEU A 162 23.55 13.66 10.56
N VAL A 163 22.95 12.65 9.91
CA VAL A 163 21.65 12.09 10.29
C VAL A 163 21.86 10.75 11.01
N TRP A 164 21.71 10.74 12.33
CA TRP A 164 21.92 9.58 13.22
C TRP A 164 20.74 8.59 13.27
N PHE A 165 19.79 8.66 12.33
CA PHE A 165 18.63 7.77 12.31
C PHE A 165 18.94 6.45 11.58
N PRO A 166 18.55 5.29 12.12
CA PRO A 166 18.73 4.01 11.45
C PRO A 166 17.93 3.96 10.14
N HIS A 167 18.47 3.28 9.13
CA HIS A 167 17.84 3.09 7.82
C HIS A 167 16.39 2.61 7.97
N SER A 168 15.43 3.51 7.72
CA SER A 168 14.04 3.13 7.57
C SER A 168 13.83 2.62 6.14
N ARG A 169 13.39 1.36 5.99
CA ARG A 169 12.93 0.82 4.69
C ARG A 169 11.53 1.34 4.32
N GLU A 170 10.97 2.18 5.19
CA GLU A 170 9.72 2.86 5.00
C GLU A 170 9.94 4.18 4.26
N GLN A 171 9.36 4.32 3.07
CA GLN A 171 9.26 5.61 2.40
C GLN A 171 7.90 6.24 2.73
N LEU A 172 7.92 7.50 3.15
CA LEU A 172 6.75 8.31 3.47
C LEU A 172 6.49 9.31 2.34
N PHE A 173 5.22 9.49 1.98
CA PHE A 173 4.82 10.26 0.79
C PHE A 173 4.30 11.67 1.13
N TRP A 174 4.71 12.68 0.35
CA TRP A 174 4.34 14.10 0.53
C TRP A 174 3.00 14.43 -0.16
N ILE A 175 2.26 15.43 0.33
CA ILE A 175 1.04 15.96 -0.32
C ILE A 175 1.36 16.82 -1.57
N LYS A 176 2.63 17.15 -1.82
CA LYS A 176 3.08 17.90 -3.00
C LYS A 176 4.11 17.11 -3.79
N PHE A 177 3.85 16.88 -5.07
CA PHE A 177 4.75 16.17 -6.00
C PHE A 177 5.39 17.13 -6.99
N PRO A 178 6.39 17.94 -6.58
CA PRO A 178 7.15 18.69 -7.55
C PRO A 178 7.88 17.70 -8.49
N HIS A 179 7.92 18.02 -9.78
CA HIS A 179 8.63 17.24 -10.81
C HIS A 179 8.09 15.83 -11.08
N CYS A 180 6.78 15.59 -10.87
CA CYS A 180 6.15 14.30 -11.19
C CYS A 180 5.59 14.21 -12.62
N ALA A 181 5.85 15.19 -13.49
CA ALA A 181 5.28 15.25 -14.84
C ALA A 181 5.50 13.94 -15.62
N LYS A 182 6.70 13.36 -15.55
CA LYS A 182 7.01 12.08 -16.20
C LYS A 182 6.18 10.92 -15.65
N GLN A 183 5.98 10.86 -14.34
CA GLN A 183 5.11 9.86 -13.71
C GLN A 183 3.66 10.06 -14.13
N LEU A 184 3.16 11.30 -14.13
CA LEU A 184 1.81 11.61 -14.60
C LEU A 184 1.61 11.25 -16.09
N ASP A 185 2.62 11.45 -16.93
CA ASP A 185 2.58 11.01 -18.33
C ASP A 185 2.46 9.50 -18.47
N ASN A 186 3.13 8.72 -17.62
CA ASN A 186 2.97 7.27 -17.60
C ASN A 186 1.53 6.88 -17.19
N PHE A 187 0.96 7.54 -16.17
CA PHE A 187 -0.43 7.33 -15.77
C PHE A 187 -1.40 7.67 -16.91
N ARG A 188 -1.17 8.79 -17.60
CA ARG A 188 -1.97 9.21 -18.77
C ARG A 188 -1.92 8.15 -19.87
N ARG A 189 -0.73 7.70 -20.27
CA ARG A 189 -0.58 6.66 -21.31
C ARG A 189 -1.28 5.36 -20.93
N LEU A 190 -1.16 4.92 -19.67
CA LEU A 190 -1.86 3.73 -19.21
C LEU A 190 -3.38 3.90 -19.22
N ALA A 191 -3.89 5.10 -18.94
CA ALA A 191 -5.31 5.40 -19.03
C ALA A 191 -5.80 5.45 -20.48
N GLU A 192 -5.04 6.07 -21.39
CA GLU A 192 -5.30 6.09 -22.84
C GLU A 192 -5.32 4.68 -23.44
N ASP A 193 -4.40 3.80 -23.00
CA ASP A 193 -4.35 2.38 -23.37
C ASP A 193 -5.47 1.52 -22.72
N GLY A 194 -6.31 2.10 -21.85
CA GLY A 194 -7.33 1.37 -21.09
C GLY A 194 -6.77 0.42 -20.01
N LYS A 195 -5.46 0.47 -19.73
CA LYS A 195 -4.78 -0.36 -18.71
C LYS A 195 -4.97 0.18 -17.29
N LEU A 196 -5.32 1.46 -17.17
CA LEU A 196 -5.64 2.13 -15.92
C LEU A 196 -7.01 2.82 -16.02
N VAL A 197 -8.02 2.20 -15.41
CA VAL A 197 -9.39 2.70 -15.33
C VAL A 197 -9.78 2.82 -13.85
N PRO A 198 -9.72 4.03 -13.25
CA PRO A 198 -10.16 4.23 -11.88
C PRO A 198 -11.64 3.87 -11.73
N HIS A 199 -11.98 3.13 -10.67
CA HIS A 199 -13.37 2.80 -10.37
C HIS A 199 -14.05 4.01 -9.71
N ILE A 200 -15.10 4.51 -10.35
CA ILE A 200 -15.91 5.62 -9.82
C ILE A 200 -17.12 5.00 -9.13
N SER A 201 -17.21 5.18 -7.81
CA SER A 201 -18.34 4.69 -7.00
C SER A 201 -19.54 5.62 -7.06
N LYS A 202 -19.31 6.92 -7.20
CA LYS A 202 -20.35 7.94 -7.21
C LYS A 202 -19.89 9.15 -8.02
N THR A 203 -20.80 9.72 -8.80
CA THR A 203 -20.61 11.02 -9.45
C THR A 203 -21.60 12.00 -8.83
N ILE A 204 -21.10 13.13 -8.34
CA ILE A 204 -21.91 14.22 -7.77
C ILE A 204 -21.88 15.38 -8.78
N ASP A 205 -23.06 15.87 -9.18
CA ASP A 205 -23.15 16.89 -10.22
C ASP A 205 -23.15 18.30 -9.64
N GLY A 206 -22.20 19.13 -10.09
CA GLY A 206 -22.06 20.53 -9.70
C GLY A 206 -21.02 20.74 -8.61
N LEU A 207 -20.16 21.74 -8.80
CA LEU A 207 -19.15 22.13 -7.83
C LEU A 207 -19.74 23.14 -6.84
N SER A 208 -20.32 22.63 -5.75
CA SER A 208 -20.83 23.43 -4.63
C SER A 208 -20.26 22.92 -3.30
N ALA A 209 -20.23 23.77 -2.27
CA ALA A 209 -19.79 23.36 -0.94
C ALA A 209 -20.64 22.20 -0.38
N ALA A 210 -21.95 22.23 -0.62
CA ALA A 210 -22.87 21.16 -0.18
C ALA A 210 -22.55 19.82 -0.87
N ASN A 211 -22.31 19.85 -2.18
CA ASN A 211 -21.96 18.65 -2.96
C ASN A 211 -20.59 18.08 -2.57
N ILE A 212 -19.62 18.95 -2.26
CA ILE A 212 -18.32 18.53 -1.75
C ILE A 212 -18.49 17.88 -0.36
N GLN A 213 -19.28 18.48 0.52
CA GLN A 213 -19.56 17.95 1.86
C GLN A 213 -20.21 16.56 1.78
N GLU A 214 -21.20 16.38 0.92
CA GLU A 214 -21.82 15.07 0.66
C GLU A 214 -20.78 14.00 0.28
N GLY A 215 -19.84 14.35 -0.61
CA GLY A 215 -18.75 13.45 -0.99
C GLY A 215 -17.82 13.10 0.17
N PHE A 216 -17.53 14.05 1.06
CA PHE A 216 -16.74 13.78 2.26
C PHE A 216 -17.51 12.90 3.25
N ASP A 217 -18.80 13.15 3.47
CA ASP A 217 -19.64 12.36 4.37
C ASP A 217 -19.70 10.90 3.92
N ASP A 218 -19.83 10.63 2.62
CA ASP A 218 -19.78 9.29 2.04
C ASP A 218 -18.41 8.60 2.27
N ILE A 219 -17.31 9.34 2.11
CA ILE A 219 -15.95 8.81 2.33
C ILE A 219 -15.76 8.46 3.82
N LEU A 220 -16.22 9.32 4.72
CA LEU A 220 -16.10 9.14 6.17
C LEU A 220 -16.89 7.93 6.69
N GLN A 221 -17.90 7.45 5.96
CA GLN A 221 -18.58 6.18 6.28
C GLN A 221 -17.70 4.94 6.01
N ARG A 222 -16.54 5.09 5.34
CA ARG A 222 -15.59 3.99 5.05
C ARG A 222 -16.23 2.85 4.23
N ARG A 223 -17.26 3.19 3.44
CA ARG A 223 -18.00 2.27 2.56
C ARG A 223 -17.68 2.44 1.08
N VAL A 224 -17.16 3.61 0.69
CA VAL A 224 -16.79 3.92 -0.69
C VAL A 224 -15.71 2.97 -1.20
N LYS A 225 -15.95 2.41 -2.39
CA LYS A 225 -14.96 1.65 -3.14
C LYS A 225 -14.52 2.49 -4.33
N GLY A 226 -13.22 2.68 -4.51
CA GLY A 226 -12.70 3.54 -5.56
C GLY A 226 -12.83 5.03 -5.23
N LYS A 227 -13.33 5.82 -6.18
CA LYS A 227 -13.34 7.29 -6.12
C LYS A 227 -14.76 7.85 -6.20
N ILE A 228 -14.97 8.99 -5.54
CA ILE A 228 -16.10 9.88 -5.81
C ILE A 228 -15.59 10.97 -6.76
N VAL A 229 -16.37 11.28 -7.79
CA VAL A 229 -16.06 12.34 -8.76
C VAL A 229 -17.11 13.44 -8.63
N VAL A 230 -16.66 14.70 -8.60
CA VAL A 230 -17.55 15.86 -8.69
C VAL A 230 -17.47 16.40 -10.12
N ARG A 231 -18.61 16.43 -10.81
CA ARG A 231 -18.70 17.02 -12.15
C ARG A 231 -18.72 18.54 -12.03
N VAL A 232 -17.75 19.18 -12.68
CA VAL A 232 -17.75 20.63 -12.85
C VAL A 232 -18.45 20.93 -14.16
N LYS A 233 -19.65 21.54 -14.10
CA LYS A 233 -20.30 22.07 -15.31
C LYS A 233 -19.47 23.23 -15.86
N THR A 234 -19.11 23.17 -17.13
CA THR A 234 -18.50 24.32 -17.83
C THR A 234 -19.59 25.36 -18.10
N LYS A 235 -19.18 26.62 -18.31
CA LYS A 235 -20.10 27.75 -18.54
C LYS A 235 -21.07 27.55 -19.71
N ASP A 236 -20.77 26.63 -20.62
CA ASP A 236 -21.60 26.33 -21.80
C ASP A 236 -22.75 25.34 -21.52
N GLU A 237 -22.83 24.77 -20.31
CA GLU A 237 -23.84 23.80 -19.87
C GLU A 237 -24.76 24.34 -18.73
N GLN A 238 -24.78 25.67 -18.52
CA GLN A 238 -25.64 26.35 -17.52
C GLN A 238 -26.83 27.05 -18.15
#